data_AF-D4H2M4-F1
#
_entry.id   AF-D4H2M4-F1
#
_cell.length_a   1.000
_cell.length_b   1.000
_cell.length_c   1.000
_cell.angle_alpha   90.00
_cell.angle_beta   90.00
_cell.angle_gamma   90.00
#
_symmetry.space_group_name_H-M   'P 1'
#
loop_
_entity.id
_entity.type
_entity.pdbx_description
1 polymer ?
#
loop_
_entity_poly.entity_id
_entity_poly.type
_entity_poly.pdbx_seq_one_letter_code
_entity_poly.pdbx_strand_id
1 'polypeptide(L)'
;MNKILLLVFLLTCVYACTGFQLKPEPLEPPPPPPVSENPVTSYVYRIGGDLNIEFAIADDSWDYTAVMSNDGVTFTLVIKDVEREMGDLEVIRPLKSVDKTEYPSGFRLVFHLASRHSAYTLKNDLGLKVVLTALDPDMEILSMNTFGSWADPLRPAEAFQGTFADGGKTTVKFDGPPLYSAGEAGGRNYIDVFGVNIIPGTIKHPALVASNNMDGKTRLIFNKKVDVCPDNYSLIIGEKCKGYSGLSGFRREKNEKTESFEFRLPGRPDMTVREMNGIVAFGFKDAKLFSKVLQRFAVSYVYKVEAREKDGMLWLIFLYNGDLKYRKYYSGDRFFVVFYR
;
A
#
# COMPACT_ATOMS: atom_id res chain seq x y z
N MET A 1 65.44 53.18 59.98
CA MET A 1 65.08 53.45 58.58
C MET A 1 63.71 52.85 58.26
N ASN A 2 62.68 53.30 59.01
CA ASN A 2 61.41 52.59 59.19
C ASN A 2 60.20 53.56 59.16
N LYS A 3 60.30 54.66 58.41
CA LYS A 3 59.29 55.74 58.45
C LYS A 3 58.80 56.26 57.09
N ILE A 4 59.39 55.82 55.96
CA ILE A 4 58.93 56.22 54.61
C ILE A 4 57.96 55.19 54.01
N LEU A 5 58.09 53.90 54.39
CA LEU A 5 57.19 52.83 53.92
C LEU A 5 55.76 52.94 54.48
N LEU A 6 55.59 53.59 55.64
CA LEU A 6 54.30 53.71 56.31
C LEU A 6 53.38 54.77 55.66
N LEU A 7 53.96 55.76 54.96
CA LEU A 7 53.19 56.87 54.38
C LEU A 7 52.53 56.49 53.04
N VAL A 8 53.11 55.55 52.30
CA VAL A 8 52.57 55.07 51.00
C VAL A 8 51.36 54.13 51.22
N PHE A 9 51.34 53.39 52.32
CA PHE A 9 50.23 52.47 52.63
C PHE A 9 48.96 53.18 53.12
N LEU A 10 49.10 54.37 53.72
CA LEU A 10 47.97 55.14 54.25
C LEU A 10 47.19 55.90 53.16
N LEU A 11 47.81 56.22 52.02
CA LEU A 11 47.14 56.88 50.89
C LEU A 11 46.33 55.92 50.01
N THR A 12 46.63 54.62 50.00
CA THR A 12 45.84 53.61 49.28
C THR A 12 44.54 53.21 50.00
N CYS A 13 44.40 53.51 51.30
CA CYS A 13 43.20 53.15 52.07
C CYS A 13 42.05 54.16 51.97
N VAL A 14 42.28 55.39 51.48
CA VAL A 14 41.22 56.42 51.40
C VAL A 14 40.50 56.46 50.04
N TYR A 15 41.08 55.85 48.99
CA TYR A 15 40.50 55.88 47.63
C TYR A 15 39.71 54.62 47.21
N ALA A 16 39.61 53.59 48.05
CA ALA A 16 38.80 52.40 47.75
C ALA A 16 37.42 52.41 48.47
N CYS A 17 37.01 53.55 49.04
CA CYS A 17 35.77 53.69 49.82
C CYS A 17 34.55 54.23 49.03
N THR A 18 34.59 54.21 47.69
CA THR A 18 33.44 54.58 46.87
C THR A 18 33.32 53.64 45.67
N GLY A 19 32.58 52.55 45.83
CA GLY A 19 32.22 51.64 44.74
C GLY A 19 30.90 50.96 45.08
N PHE A 20 29.81 51.56 44.60
CA PHE A 20 28.48 50.98 44.35
C PHE A 20 28.08 49.74 45.17
N GLN A 21 27.19 49.95 46.14
CA GLN A 21 26.30 48.88 46.61
C GLN A 21 25.35 48.48 45.46
N LEU A 22 25.71 47.45 44.70
CA LEU A 22 24.74 46.67 43.96
C LEU A 22 23.97 45.82 44.98
N LYS A 23 22.71 46.19 45.22
CA LYS A 23 21.74 45.35 45.92
C LYS A 23 21.67 44.02 45.14
N PRO A 24 21.91 42.84 45.75
CA PRO A 24 21.72 41.59 45.04
C PRO A 24 20.24 41.48 44.66
N GLU A 25 19.99 41.56 43.36
CA GLU A 25 18.71 41.18 42.77
C GLU A 25 18.47 39.70 43.11
N PRO A 26 17.25 39.29 43.52
CA PRO A 26 16.97 37.88 43.74
C PRO A 26 17.31 37.14 42.45
N LEU A 27 18.26 36.20 42.53
CA LEU A 27 18.51 35.25 41.45
C LEU A 27 17.17 34.61 41.11
N GLU A 28 16.65 34.90 39.91
CA GLU A 28 15.58 34.08 39.35
C GLU A 28 16.03 32.62 39.43
N PRO A 29 15.16 31.69 39.88
CA PRO A 29 15.53 30.29 39.89
C PRO A 29 15.97 29.91 38.47
N PRO A 30 17.03 29.10 38.32
CA PRO A 30 17.48 28.67 37.00
C PRO A 30 16.29 28.07 36.25
N PRO A 31 16.16 28.33 34.93
CA PRO A 31 15.10 27.72 34.13
C PRO A 31 15.11 26.21 34.37
N PRO A 32 13.94 25.56 34.44
CA PRO A 32 13.87 24.13 34.65
C PRO A 32 14.77 23.43 33.62
N PRO A 33 15.45 22.34 34.02
CA PRO A 33 16.29 21.59 33.10
C PRO A 33 15.49 21.19 31.85
N PRO A 34 16.13 21.11 30.66
CA PRO A 34 15.46 20.70 29.44
C PRO A 34 14.78 19.34 29.66
N VAL A 35 13.51 19.26 29.23
CA VAL A 35 12.68 18.06 29.30
C VAL A 35 13.45 16.88 28.69
N SER A 36 13.43 15.73 29.39
CA SER A 36 14.04 14.47 28.96
C SER A 36 13.79 14.18 27.46
N GLU A 37 14.87 14.02 26.69
CA GLU A 37 14.96 14.09 25.22
C GLU A 37 14.17 13.03 24.41
N ASN A 38 13.52 12.05 25.04
CA ASN A 38 12.84 10.98 24.29
C ASN A 38 11.32 11.25 24.17
N PRO A 39 10.77 11.37 22.95
CA PRO A 39 9.34 11.55 22.74
C PRO A 39 8.56 10.32 23.22
N VAL A 40 7.26 10.49 23.45
CA VAL A 40 6.36 9.35 23.66
C VAL A 40 6.39 8.49 22.39
N THR A 41 6.84 7.25 22.52
CA THR A 41 6.93 6.31 21.39
C THR A 41 5.62 5.53 21.26
N SER A 42 5.27 5.16 20.04
CA SER A 42 4.06 4.39 19.77
C SER A 42 4.31 3.17 18.90
N TYR A 43 3.56 2.12 19.18
CA TYR A 43 3.59 0.87 18.44
C TYR A 43 2.18 0.50 18.02
N VAL A 44 1.94 0.41 16.72
CA VAL A 44 0.65 0.06 16.14
C VAL A 44 0.75 -1.31 15.50
N TYR A 45 -0.05 -2.26 15.96
CA TYR A 45 -0.01 -3.62 15.43
C TYR A 45 -1.37 -4.30 15.55
N ARG A 46 -1.53 -5.42 14.84
CA ARG A 46 -2.78 -6.18 14.82
C ARG A 46 -2.58 -7.56 15.45
N ILE A 47 -3.56 -7.95 16.26
CA ILE A 47 -3.68 -9.33 16.76
C ILE A 47 -5.12 -9.76 16.50
N GLY A 48 -5.30 -10.72 15.59
CA GLY A 48 -6.62 -11.16 15.17
C GLY A 48 -7.43 -10.02 14.52
N GLY A 49 -8.61 -9.73 15.08
CA GLY A 49 -9.48 -8.64 14.65
C GLY A 49 -9.21 -7.29 15.31
N ASP A 50 -8.28 -7.24 16.27
CA ASP A 50 -8.04 -6.05 17.08
C ASP A 50 -6.84 -5.24 16.58
N LEU A 51 -7.01 -3.93 16.52
CA LEU A 51 -5.91 -2.99 16.36
C LEU A 51 -5.43 -2.56 17.75
N ASN A 52 -4.17 -2.84 18.05
CA ASN A 52 -3.51 -2.45 19.29
C ASN A 52 -2.63 -1.25 19.01
N ILE A 53 -2.73 -0.23 19.87
CA ILE A 53 -1.89 0.97 19.84
C ILE A 53 -1.30 1.11 21.24
N GLU A 54 0.01 0.93 21.36
CA GLU A 54 0.72 1.06 22.62
C GLU A 54 1.53 2.35 22.62
N PHE A 55 1.39 3.15 23.66
CA PHE A 55 2.15 4.36 23.92
C PHE A 55 3.09 4.10 25.09
N ALA A 56 4.40 4.21 24.88
CA ALA A 56 5.37 4.11 25.96
C ALA A 56 5.59 5.49 26.57
N ILE A 57 5.19 5.67 27.83
CA ILE A 57 5.21 6.95 28.55
C ILE A 57 6.00 6.72 29.84
N ALA A 58 7.23 7.22 29.88
CA ALA A 58 8.16 6.98 30.99
C ALA A 58 8.05 8.05 32.10
N ASP A 59 6.85 8.59 32.29
CA ASP A 59 6.51 9.50 33.39
C ASP A 59 5.52 8.79 34.32
N ASP A 60 5.56 9.03 35.62
CA ASP A 60 4.66 8.35 36.59
C ASP A 60 3.37 9.16 36.84
N SER A 61 3.40 10.46 36.56
CA SER A 61 2.35 11.43 36.92
C SER A 61 1.29 11.67 35.85
N TRP A 62 1.40 11.07 34.67
CA TRP A 62 0.47 11.35 33.56
C TRP A 62 -0.91 10.77 33.80
N ASP A 63 -1.92 11.37 33.18
CA ASP A 63 -3.28 10.86 33.14
C ASP A 63 -3.82 10.84 31.71
N TYR A 64 -4.95 10.18 31.48
CA TYR A 64 -5.57 10.16 30.16
C TYR A 64 -7.10 10.12 30.21
N THR A 65 -7.70 10.62 29.14
CA THR A 65 -9.12 10.41 28.86
C THR A 65 -9.28 9.82 27.48
N ALA A 66 -10.09 8.78 27.37
CA ALA A 66 -10.35 8.06 26.13
C ALA A 66 -11.86 7.99 25.89
N VAL A 67 -12.32 8.39 24.71
CA VAL A 67 -13.74 8.42 24.35
C VAL A 67 -13.93 7.87 22.94
N MET A 68 -14.80 6.88 22.80
CA MET A 68 -15.31 6.42 21.52
C MET A 68 -16.60 7.17 21.17
N SER A 69 -16.75 7.59 19.92
CA SER A 69 -17.98 8.20 19.42
C SER A 69 -19.14 7.18 19.43
N ASN A 70 -20.38 7.67 19.52
CA ASN A 70 -21.56 6.80 19.58
C ASN A 70 -21.75 5.92 18.33
N ASP A 71 -21.31 6.41 17.17
CA ASP A 71 -21.31 5.64 15.93
C ASP A 71 -20.14 4.65 15.84
N GLY A 72 -19.11 4.79 16.69
CA GLY A 72 -17.95 3.91 16.76
C GLY A 72 -16.88 4.16 15.70
N VAL A 73 -16.94 5.27 14.95
CA VAL A 73 -15.97 5.57 13.88
C VAL A 73 -14.90 6.59 14.26
N THR A 74 -15.02 7.23 15.42
CA THR A 74 -14.06 8.21 15.91
C THR A 74 -13.66 7.89 17.34
N PHE A 75 -12.37 7.68 17.56
CA PHE A 75 -11.81 7.53 18.91
C PHE A 75 -11.01 8.78 19.26
N THR A 76 -11.23 9.36 20.43
CA THR A 76 -10.46 10.51 20.93
C THR A 76 -9.69 10.08 22.16
N LEU A 77 -8.37 10.28 22.14
CA LEU A 77 -7.48 10.11 23.27
C LEU A 77 -6.89 11.47 23.63
N VAL A 78 -6.91 11.81 24.92
CA VAL A 78 -6.18 12.95 25.46
C VAL A 78 -5.26 12.42 26.53
N ILE A 79 -3.96 12.61 26.36
CA ILE A 79 -2.94 12.34 27.37
C ILE A 79 -2.59 13.68 28.02
N LYS A 80 -2.51 13.72 29.34
CA LYS A 80 -2.31 14.92 30.17
C LYS A 80 -1.09 14.71 31.07
N ASP A 81 -0.52 15.79 31.56
CA ASP A 81 0.55 15.75 32.57
C ASP A 81 1.79 15.00 32.05
N VAL A 82 2.06 15.20 30.75
CA VAL A 82 3.26 14.73 30.03
C VAL A 82 3.92 15.95 29.41
N GLU A 83 5.17 16.21 29.81
CA GLU A 83 5.97 17.33 29.27
C GLU A 83 6.64 16.98 27.94
N ARG A 84 6.58 15.70 27.54
CA ARG A 84 7.22 15.17 26.34
C ARG A 84 6.30 15.25 25.13
N GLU A 85 6.88 15.59 23.99
CA GLU A 85 6.17 15.56 22.71
C GLU A 85 5.80 14.14 22.30
N MET A 86 4.75 14.02 21.50
CA MET A 86 4.33 12.75 20.92
C MET A 86 5.14 12.46 19.67
N GLY A 87 5.79 11.31 19.60
CA GLY A 87 6.50 10.85 18.41
C GLY A 87 5.56 10.51 17.25
N ASP A 88 6.12 10.01 16.16
CA ASP A 88 5.33 9.56 15.01
C ASP A 88 4.43 8.39 15.39
N LEU A 89 3.24 8.37 14.79
CA LEU A 89 2.25 7.32 14.94
C LEU A 89 1.98 6.69 13.56
N GLU A 90 2.21 5.39 13.45
CA GLU A 90 1.95 4.67 12.22
C GLU A 90 0.44 4.53 11.97
N VAL A 91 -0.02 4.95 10.78
CA VAL A 91 -1.44 4.83 10.39
C VAL A 91 -1.65 3.52 9.65
N ILE A 92 -1.97 2.48 10.40
CA ILE A 92 -2.40 1.18 9.87
C ILE A 92 -3.93 1.11 9.93
N ARG A 93 -4.58 0.56 8.89
CA ARG A 93 -6.03 0.26 8.94
C ARG A 93 -6.36 -0.47 10.26
N PRO A 94 -7.55 -0.29 10.85
CA PRO A 94 -8.67 0.52 10.40
C PRO A 94 -8.44 2.04 10.51
N LEU A 95 -7.32 2.53 11.04
CA LEU A 95 -7.03 3.97 11.05
C LEU A 95 -6.97 4.50 9.60
N LYS A 96 -7.81 5.50 9.31
CA LYS A 96 -7.79 6.27 8.05
C LYS A 96 -6.86 7.46 8.19
N SER A 97 -6.94 8.14 9.32
CA SER A 97 -6.14 9.31 9.68
C SER A 97 -6.14 9.47 11.19
N VAL A 98 -5.19 10.25 11.68
CA VAL A 98 -5.11 10.67 13.08
C VAL A 98 -4.82 12.16 13.09
N ASP A 99 -5.69 12.95 13.71
CA ASP A 99 -5.44 14.37 13.95
C ASP A 99 -4.75 14.52 15.29
N LYS A 100 -3.62 15.22 15.31
CA LYS A 100 -2.81 15.47 16.50
C LYS A 100 -2.91 16.95 16.90
N THR A 101 -3.08 17.20 18.19
CA THR A 101 -3.01 18.54 18.79
C THR A 101 -2.15 18.47 20.05
N GLU A 102 -1.07 19.22 20.10
CA GLU A 102 -0.19 19.29 21.27
C GLU A 102 -0.59 20.44 22.19
N TYR A 103 -0.37 20.23 23.50
CA TYR A 103 -0.58 21.21 24.54
C TYR A 103 0.72 21.36 25.36
N PRO A 104 0.86 22.41 26.19
CA PRO A 104 2.02 22.57 27.06
C PRO A 104 2.26 21.39 28.03
N SER A 105 1.21 20.64 28.35
CA SER A 105 1.26 19.46 29.21
C SER A 105 0.31 18.41 28.65
N GLY A 106 0.82 17.61 27.71
CA GLY A 106 0.11 16.52 27.05
C GLY A 106 -0.34 16.81 25.62
N PHE A 107 -1.16 15.93 25.07
CA PHE A 107 -1.59 15.97 23.67
C PHE A 107 -2.93 15.26 23.46
N ARG A 108 -3.63 15.64 22.39
CA ARG A 108 -4.87 15.02 21.93
C ARG A 108 -4.68 14.36 20.58
N LEU A 109 -5.16 13.13 20.46
CA LEU A 109 -5.23 12.35 19.24
C LEU A 109 -6.69 12.05 18.91
N VAL A 110 -7.10 12.36 17.68
CA VAL A 110 -8.42 12.01 17.14
C VAL A 110 -8.23 11.02 16.01
N PHE A 111 -8.56 9.76 16.28
CA PHE A 111 -8.42 8.66 15.34
C PHE A 111 -9.71 8.51 14.54
N HIS A 112 -9.60 8.56 13.21
CA HIS A 112 -10.72 8.33 12.29
C HIS A 112 -10.66 6.91 11.75
N LEU A 113 -11.73 6.14 11.95
CA LEU A 113 -11.75 4.69 11.69
C LEU A 113 -12.45 4.34 10.37
N ALA A 114 -12.04 3.20 9.82
CA ALA A 114 -12.57 2.63 8.60
C ALA A 114 -14.04 2.21 8.72
N SER A 115 -14.37 1.64 9.88
CA SER A 115 -15.64 1.01 10.25
C SER A 115 -15.88 1.21 11.75
N ARG A 116 -16.99 0.66 12.28
CA ARG A 116 -17.34 0.81 13.68
C ARG A 116 -16.49 -0.07 14.57
N HIS A 117 -16.02 0.47 15.69
CA HIS A 117 -15.20 -0.22 16.68
C HIS A 117 -15.70 0.06 18.09
N SER A 118 -15.42 -0.86 19.00
CA SER A 118 -15.34 -0.56 20.42
C SER A 118 -13.89 -0.25 20.79
N ALA A 119 -13.70 0.54 21.83
CA ALA A 119 -12.37 0.83 22.37
C ALA A 119 -12.29 0.37 23.82
N TYR A 120 -11.16 -0.21 24.16
CA TYR A 120 -10.72 -0.43 25.52
C TYR A 120 -9.34 0.20 25.71
N THR A 121 -9.05 0.65 26.92
CA THR A 121 -7.74 1.22 27.26
C THR A 121 -7.24 0.64 28.56
N LEU A 122 -5.93 0.41 28.65
CA LEU A 122 -5.25 -0.12 29.82
C LEU A 122 -4.00 0.70 30.09
N LYS A 123 -3.97 1.38 31.24
CA LYS A 123 -2.76 2.01 31.77
C LYS A 123 -1.96 0.98 32.57
N ASN A 124 -0.65 0.95 32.36
CA ASN A 124 0.30 0.11 33.10
C ASN A 124 1.63 0.87 33.31
N ASP A 125 2.59 0.23 33.97
CA ASP A 125 3.89 0.82 34.30
C ASP A 125 4.74 1.19 33.07
N LEU A 126 4.42 0.67 31.89
CA LEU A 126 5.11 0.98 30.63
C LEU A 126 4.43 2.10 29.84
N GLY A 127 3.17 2.44 30.17
CA GLY A 127 2.42 3.49 29.50
C GLY A 127 0.94 3.15 29.28
N LEU A 128 0.43 3.44 28.09
CA LEU A 128 -0.98 3.25 27.72
C LEU A 128 -1.12 2.27 26.57
N LYS A 129 -1.98 1.26 26.74
CA LYS A 129 -2.46 0.40 25.66
C LYS A 129 -3.88 0.79 25.27
N VAL A 130 -4.10 1.01 23.99
CA VAL A 130 -5.43 1.16 23.39
C VAL A 130 -5.70 -0.08 22.54
N VAL A 131 -6.88 -0.67 22.71
CA VAL A 131 -7.36 -1.80 21.92
C VAL A 131 -8.64 -1.36 21.21
N LEU A 132 -8.60 -1.35 19.88
CA LEU A 132 -9.75 -1.08 19.02
C LEU A 132 -10.25 -2.39 18.43
N THR A 133 -11.42 -2.85 18.89
CA THR A 133 -12.04 -4.10 18.44
C THR A 133 -13.10 -3.79 17.38
N ALA A 134 -12.97 -4.42 16.21
CA ALA A 134 -13.90 -4.21 15.11
C ALA A 134 -15.30 -4.75 15.46
N LEU A 135 -16.33 -3.89 15.35
CA LEU A 135 -17.73 -4.27 15.51
C LEU A 135 -18.39 -4.62 14.17
N ASP A 136 -17.90 -4.01 13.10
CA ASP A 136 -18.22 -4.41 11.73
C ASP A 136 -17.01 -5.12 11.12
N PRO A 137 -17.21 -6.10 10.21
CA PRO A 137 -16.10 -6.78 9.59
C PRO A 137 -15.23 -5.79 8.80
N ASP A 138 -13.92 -5.79 9.06
CA ASP A 138 -12.96 -5.05 8.24
C ASP A 138 -12.77 -5.82 6.93
N MET A 139 -13.28 -5.25 5.84
CA MET A 139 -13.21 -5.86 4.50
C MET A 139 -11.78 -6.06 4.00
N GLU A 140 -10.81 -5.24 4.41
CA GLU A 140 -9.40 -5.46 4.05
C GLU A 140 -8.84 -6.69 4.77
N ILE A 141 -9.21 -6.93 6.04
CA ILE A 141 -8.87 -8.15 6.79
C ILE A 141 -9.58 -9.36 6.20
N LEU A 142 -10.89 -9.24 5.97
CA LEU A 142 -11.69 -10.31 5.39
C LEU A 142 -11.14 -10.72 4.03
N SER A 143 -10.78 -9.74 3.19
CA SER A 143 -10.11 -9.97 1.91
C SER A 143 -8.80 -10.74 2.08
N MET A 144 -7.94 -10.32 3.01
CA MET A 144 -6.67 -10.99 3.29
C MET A 144 -6.86 -12.44 3.75
N ASN A 145 -7.74 -12.68 4.72
CA ASN A 145 -8.00 -14.02 5.23
C ASN A 145 -8.65 -14.93 4.17
N THR A 146 -9.52 -14.35 3.33
CA THR A 146 -10.29 -15.10 2.32
C THR A 146 -9.44 -15.43 1.10
N PHE A 147 -8.65 -14.48 0.60
CA PHE A 147 -7.99 -14.54 -0.71
C PHE A 147 -6.46 -14.61 -0.65
N GLY A 148 -5.86 -14.66 0.55
CA GLY A 148 -4.44 -14.93 0.74
C GLY A 148 -3.54 -13.70 0.71
N SER A 149 -2.26 -13.92 0.47
CA SER A 149 -1.24 -12.87 0.40
C SER A 149 -1.44 -12.00 -0.84
N TRP A 150 -0.84 -10.81 -0.83
CA TRP A 150 -0.77 -10.00 -2.04
C TRP A 150 -0.03 -10.74 -3.14
N ALA A 151 -0.51 -10.55 -4.38
CA ALA A 151 0.17 -11.04 -5.56
C ALA A 151 1.20 -10.01 -6.01
N ASP A 152 2.46 -10.43 -6.11
CA ASP A 152 3.53 -9.58 -6.63
C ASP A 152 3.53 -9.59 -8.16
N PRO A 153 3.56 -8.41 -8.81
CA PRO A 153 3.59 -8.35 -10.26
C PRO A 153 4.96 -8.81 -10.78
N LEU A 154 4.94 -9.66 -11.80
CA LEU A 154 6.12 -10.02 -12.57
C LEU A 154 6.46 -8.92 -13.58
N ARG A 155 7.76 -8.74 -13.84
CA ARG A 155 8.21 -7.92 -14.95
C ARG A 155 7.97 -8.69 -16.26
N PRO A 156 7.15 -8.16 -17.20
CA PRO A 156 6.96 -8.82 -18.49
C PRO A 156 8.26 -8.75 -19.32
N ALA A 157 8.38 -9.64 -20.31
CA ALA A 157 9.41 -9.55 -21.33
C ALA A 157 9.42 -8.16 -22.00
N GLU A 158 10.62 -7.62 -22.21
CA GLU A 158 10.86 -6.35 -22.91
C GLU A 158 11.71 -6.56 -24.16
N ALA A 159 12.51 -7.63 -24.23
CA ALA A 159 13.40 -7.92 -25.33
C ALA A 159 13.22 -9.33 -25.91
N PHE A 160 13.27 -9.40 -27.24
CA PHE A 160 13.38 -10.65 -27.99
C PHE A 160 14.84 -11.12 -27.98
N GLN A 161 15.08 -12.39 -27.61
CA GLN A 161 16.42 -12.97 -27.50
C GLN A 161 16.78 -13.95 -28.62
N GLY A 162 15.80 -14.39 -29.40
CA GLY A 162 16.04 -15.31 -30.52
C GLY A 162 14.93 -16.33 -30.70
N THR A 163 15.10 -17.19 -31.69
CA THR A 163 14.15 -18.26 -32.00
C THR A 163 14.85 -19.54 -32.42
N PHE A 164 14.23 -20.67 -32.14
CA PHE A 164 14.67 -21.99 -32.53
C PHE A 164 13.48 -22.77 -33.09
N ALA A 165 13.67 -23.44 -34.23
CA ALA A 165 12.63 -24.24 -34.86
C ALA A 165 13.08 -25.69 -34.94
N ASP A 166 12.23 -26.60 -34.47
CA ASP A 166 12.48 -28.04 -34.47
C ASP A 166 11.18 -28.82 -34.57
N GLY A 167 11.12 -29.82 -35.44
CA GLY A 167 10.01 -30.78 -35.48
C GLY A 167 8.59 -30.19 -35.57
N GLY A 168 8.40 -29.09 -36.32
CA GLY A 168 7.10 -28.41 -36.42
C GLY A 168 6.74 -27.52 -35.23
N LYS A 169 7.65 -27.37 -34.27
CA LYS A 169 7.56 -26.41 -33.17
C LYS A 169 8.49 -25.23 -33.41
N THR A 170 8.14 -24.09 -32.83
CA THR A 170 8.97 -22.88 -32.84
C THR A 170 9.02 -22.28 -31.46
N THR A 171 10.20 -22.29 -30.84
CA THR A 171 10.46 -21.61 -29.57
C THR A 171 10.88 -20.18 -29.85
N VAL A 172 10.20 -19.23 -29.22
CA VAL A 172 10.54 -17.80 -29.23
C VAL A 172 11.08 -17.47 -27.84
N LYS A 173 12.31 -16.94 -27.74
CA LYS A 173 12.98 -16.64 -26.48
C LYS A 173 12.93 -15.15 -26.14
N PHE A 174 12.81 -14.86 -24.85
CA PHE A 174 12.69 -13.51 -24.28
C PHE A 174 13.57 -13.34 -23.05
N ASP A 175 13.77 -12.09 -22.63
CA ASP A 175 14.48 -11.73 -21.39
C ASP A 175 13.65 -11.88 -20.11
N GLY A 176 12.36 -12.19 -20.25
CA GLY A 176 11.45 -12.45 -19.15
C GLY A 176 10.17 -13.17 -19.59
N PRO A 177 9.19 -13.33 -18.68
CA PRO A 177 7.96 -14.03 -18.99
C PRO A 177 7.14 -13.24 -20.04
N PRO A 178 6.76 -13.85 -21.17
CA PRO A 178 6.00 -13.16 -22.20
C PRO A 178 4.58 -12.88 -21.71
N LEU A 179 4.13 -11.63 -21.87
CA LEU A 179 2.72 -11.29 -21.83
C LEU A 179 2.17 -11.53 -23.24
N TYR A 180 1.22 -12.46 -23.39
CA TYR A 180 0.72 -12.86 -24.70
C TYR A 180 -0.80 -13.09 -24.71
N SER A 181 -1.41 -13.00 -25.89
CA SER A 181 -2.79 -13.44 -26.18
C SER A 181 -2.80 -14.39 -27.35
N ALA A 182 -3.75 -15.32 -27.39
CA ALA A 182 -4.05 -16.11 -28.58
C ALA A 182 -5.55 -16.09 -28.83
N GLY A 183 -5.96 -16.03 -30.09
CA GLY A 183 -7.37 -15.97 -30.44
C GLY A 183 -7.63 -16.04 -31.94
N GLU A 184 -8.89 -15.82 -32.31
CA GLU A 184 -9.34 -15.76 -33.70
C GLU A 184 -9.96 -14.40 -34.00
N ALA A 185 -9.60 -13.82 -35.14
CA ALA A 185 -10.18 -12.57 -35.64
C ALA A 185 -10.25 -12.59 -37.17
N GLY A 186 -11.43 -12.30 -37.73
CA GLY A 186 -11.63 -12.24 -39.18
C GLY A 186 -11.30 -13.57 -39.90
N GLY A 187 -11.58 -14.71 -39.26
CA GLY A 187 -11.29 -16.05 -39.79
C GLY A 187 -9.81 -16.44 -39.76
N ARG A 188 -8.95 -15.68 -39.08
CA ARG A 188 -7.53 -16.01 -38.89
C ARG A 188 -7.19 -16.19 -37.43
N ASN A 189 -6.28 -17.12 -37.16
CA ASN A 189 -5.76 -17.34 -35.83
C ASN A 189 -4.57 -16.41 -35.59
N TYR A 190 -4.43 -15.88 -34.39
CA TYR A 190 -3.33 -15.00 -34.05
C TYR A 190 -2.74 -15.30 -32.68
N ILE A 191 -1.48 -14.91 -32.52
CA ILE A 191 -0.79 -14.78 -31.23
C ILE A 191 -0.27 -13.35 -31.15
N ASP A 192 -0.66 -12.61 -30.11
CA ASP A 192 -0.09 -11.32 -29.78
C ASP A 192 0.94 -11.48 -28.67
N VAL A 193 2.13 -10.92 -28.85
CA VAL A 193 3.15 -10.77 -27.80
C VAL A 193 3.28 -9.29 -27.50
N PHE A 194 2.97 -8.90 -26.26
CA PHE A 194 2.92 -7.50 -25.84
C PHE A 194 4.28 -7.02 -25.33
N GLY A 195 4.59 -5.74 -25.54
CA GLY A 195 5.79 -5.09 -24.99
C GLY A 195 7.11 -5.47 -25.68
N VAL A 196 7.10 -6.47 -26.55
CA VAL A 196 8.29 -6.93 -27.29
C VAL A 196 8.12 -6.64 -28.77
N ASN A 197 9.18 -6.10 -29.39
CA ASN A 197 9.27 -5.95 -30.84
C ASN A 197 10.07 -7.12 -31.44
N ILE A 198 9.39 -8.02 -32.14
CA ILE A 198 10.03 -9.13 -32.85
C ILE A 198 10.16 -8.76 -34.32
N ILE A 199 11.38 -8.86 -34.86
CA ILE A 199 11.67 -8.52 -36.25
C ILE A 199 10.84 -9.44 -37.17
N PRO A 200 10.02 -8.89 -38.09
CA PRO A 200 9.21 -9.69 -39.02
C PRO A 200 10.04 -10.69 -39.82
N GLY A 201 9.49 -11.89 -40.02
CA GLY A 201 10.16 -12.96 -40.75
C GLY A 201 11.20 -13.76 -39.97
N THR A 202 11.54 -13.35 -38.73
CA THR A 202 12.47 -14.09 -37.86
C THR A 202 11.86 -15.41 -37.38
N ILE A 203 10.60 -15.38 -36.95
CA ILE A 203 9.89 -16.58 -36.50
C ILE A 203 9.55 -17.44 -37.72
N LYS A 204 9.98 -18.71 -37.68
CA LYS A 204 9.69 -19.70 -38.72
C LYS A 204 8.80 -20.79 -38.16
N HIS A 205 7.56 -20.88 -38.64
CA HIS A 205 6.61 -21.95 -38.30
C HIS A 205 5.74 -22.28 -39.53
N PRO A 206 5.47 -23.56 -39.87
CA PRO A 206 4.78 -23.93 -41.11
C PRO A 206 3.38 -23.32 -41.29
N ALA A 207 2.68 -23.06 -40.18
CA ALA A 207 1.35 -22.45 -40.19
C ALA A 207 1.37 -20.91 -40.15
N LEU A 208 2.54 -20.28 -39.97
CA LEU A 208 2.66 -18.82 -39.85
C LEU A 208 2.54 -18.18 -41.24
N VAL A 209 1.61 -17.23 -41.37
CA VAL A 209 1.31 -16.51 -42.61
C VAL A 209 1.94 -15.12 -42.60
N ALA A 210 1.94 -14.45 -41.45
CA ALA A 210 2.48 -13.10 -41.32
C ALA A 210 2.93 -12.80 -39.89
N SER A 211 3.85 -11.85 -39.74
CA SER A 211 4.28 -11.28 -38.47
C SER A 211 4.28 -9.77 -38.61
N ASN A 212 3.43 -9.10 -37.83
CA ASN A 212 3.21 -7.66 -37.92
C ASN A 212 3.56 -7.00 -36.60
N ASN A 213 4.33 -5.93 -36.66
CA ASN A 213 4.51 -5.05 -35.51
C ASN A 213 3.37 -4.03 -35.47
N MET A 214 2.70 -3.98 -34.33
CA MET A 214 1.61 -3.06 -34.03
C MET A 214 2.00 -2.23 -32.81
N ASP A 215 1.28 -1.15 -32.56
CA ASP A 215 1.54 -0.33 -31.38
C ASP A 215 1.42 -1.16 -30.09
N GLY A 216 2.54 -1.25 -29.36
CA GLY A 216 2.69 -2.00 -28.12
C GLY A 216 2.68 -3.53 -28.21
N LYS A 217 2.71 -4.14 -29.41
CA LYS A 217 2.75 -5.62 -29.56
C LYS A 217 3.26 -6.10 -30.92
N THR A 218 3.80 -7.32 -30.97
CA THR A 218 3.96 -8.09 -32.20
C THR A 218 2.81 -9.08 -32.35
N ARG A 219 2.14 -9.08 -33.50
CA ARG A 219 1.09 -10.04 -33.87
C ARG A 219 1.61 -11.07 -34.88
N LEU A 220 1.53 -12.34 -34.52
CA LEU A 220 1.78 -13.49 -35.38
C LEU A 220 0.44 -14.01 -35.89
N ILE A 221 0.31 -14.21 -37.20
CA ILE A 221 -0.94 -14.63 -37.85
C ILE A 221 -0.75 -16.01 -38.46
N PHE A 222 -1.67 -16.93 -38.16
CA PHE A 222 -1.63 -18.32 -38.58
C PHE A 222 -2.84 -18.68 -39.46
N ASN A 223 -2.61 -19.57 -40.43
CA ASN A 223 -3.66 -20.09 -41.32
C ASN A 223 -4.58 -21.12 -40.63
N LYS A 224 -4.16 -21.66 -39.49
CA LYS A 224 -4.94 -22.57 -38.65
C LYS A 224 -4.60 -22.32 -37.17
N LYS A 225 -5.45 -22.83 -36.28
CA LYS A 225 -5.19 -22.80 -34.84
C LYS A 225 -3.89 -23.55 -34.54
N VAL A 226 -3.05 -22.96 -33.70
CA VAL A 226 -1.79 -23.53 -33.23
C VAL A 226 -1.82 -23.59 -31.70
N ASP A 227 -1.29 -24.66 -31.13
CA ASP A 227 -1.09 -24.77 -29.69
C ASP A 227 0.07 -23.87 -29.27
N VAL A 228 -0.01 -23.30 -28.07
CA VAL A 228 0.99 -22.38 -27.53
C VAL A 228 1.29 -22.74 -26.09
N CYS A 229 2.57 -22.92 -25.79
CA CYS A 229 3.04 -23.16 -24.44
C CYS A 229 3.97 -22.03 -23.97
N PRO A 230 3.51 -21.16 -23.05
CA PRO A 230 4.37 -20.16 -22.44
C PRO A 230 5.20 -20.75 -21.30
N ASP A 231 6.39 -20.20 -21.12
CA ASP A 231 7.29 -20.44 -20.00
C ASP A 231 7.93 -19.10 -19.55
N ASN A 232 8.69 -19.11 -18.47
CA ASN A 232 9.28 -17.90 -17.86
C ASN A 232 10.20 -17.10 -18.79
N TYR A 233 10.73 -17.70 -19.86
CA TYR A 233 11.62 -17.02 -20.82
C TYR A 233 11.31 -17.39 -22.27
N SER A 234 10.20 -18.08 -22.52
CA SER A 234 9.90 -18.53 -23.87
C SER A 234 8.41 -18.67 -24.16
N LEU A 235 8.08 -18.64 -25.45
CA LEU A 235 6.78 -18.99 -25.99
C LEU A 235 6.98 -20.06 -27.06
N ILE A 236 6.54 -21.28 -26.79
CA ILE A 236 6.70 -22.42 -27.68
C ILE A 236 5.41 -22.58 -28.50
N ILE A 237 5.52 -22.35 -29.81
CA ILE A 237 4.43 -22.47 -30.78
C ILE A 237 4.43 -23.90 -31.33
N GLY A 238 3.27 -24.53 -31.42
CA GLY A 238 3.11 -25.94 -31.83
C GLY A 238 3.20 -26.93 -30.67
N GLU A 239 3.20 -26.45 -29.42
CA GLU A 239 3.25 -27.29 -28.22
C GLU A 239 2.04 -27.04 -27.32
N LYS A 240 1.40 -28.12 -26.90
CA LYS A 240 0.25 -28.09 -25.99
C LYS A 240 0.73 -28.20 -24.55
N CYS A 241 0.36 -27.23 -23.71
CA CYS A 241 0.54 -27.31 -22.27
C CYS A 241 -0.55 -26.52 -21.54
N LYS A 242 -0.48 -26.48 -20.21
CA LYS A 242 -1.47 -25.75 -19.37
C LYS A 242 -1.43 -24.24 -19.61
N GLY A 243 -0.23 -23.69 -19.81
CA GLY A 243 0.02 -22.27 -20.07
C GLY A 243 -0.39 -21.34 -18.92
N TYR A 244 -0.45 -20.04 -19.22
CA TYR A 244 -1.01 -19.04 -18.32
C TYR A 244 -1.62 -17.86 -19.08
N SER A 245 -2.58 -17.18 -18.45
CA SER A 245 -3.08 -15.85 -18.89
C SER A 245 -2.37 -14.73 -18.15
N GLY A 246 -2.14 -13.60 -18.81
CA GLY A 246 -1.55 -12.43 -18.16
C GLY A 246 -2.59 -11.38 -17.78
N LEU A 247 -2.67 -11.01 -16.51
CA LEU A 247 -3.46 -9.86 -16.04
C LEU A 247 -2.56 -8.61 -15.99
N SER A 248 -2.91 -7.57 -16.74
CA SER A 248 -2.11 -6.33 -16.79
C SER A 248 -2.95 -5.08 -17.10
N GLY A 249 -2.31 -3.91 -17.18
CA GLY A 249 -2.89 -2.71 -17.77
C GLY A 249 -4.10 -2.15 -17.02
N PHE A 250 -4.03 -2.11 -15.69
CA PHE A 250 -5.07 -1.53 -14.85
C PHE A 250 -5.36 -0.07 -15.21
N ARG A 251 -6.61 0.23 -15.54
CA ARG A 251 -7.11 1.60 -15.73
C ARG A 251 -8.45 1.76 -15.04
N ARG A 252 -8.65 2.91 -14.42
CA ARG A 252 -9.90 3.31 -13.78
C ARG A 252 -10.50 4.51 -14.51
N GLU A 253 -11.81 4.51 -14.67
CA GLU A 253 -12.58 5.63 -15.16
C GLU A 253 -13.82 5.82 -14.27
N LYS A 254 -14.03 7.05 -13.81
CA LYS A 254 -15.14 7.39 -12.90
C LYS A 254 -15.95 8.52 -13.52
N ASN A 255 -17.26 8.34 -13.55
CA ASN A 255 -18.21 9.41 -13.83
C ASN A 255 -19.28 9.47 -12.71
N GLU A 256 -20.29 10.33 -12.87
CA GLU A 256 -21.31 10.56 -11.84
C GLU A 256 -22.15 9.31 -11.52
N LYS A 257 -22.35 8.42 -12.49
CA LYS A 257 -23.27 7.28 -12.40
C LYS A 257 -22.56 5.94 -12.19
N THR A 258 -21.33 5.83 -12.66
CA THR A 258 -20.61 4.57 -12.78
C THR A 258 -19.13 4.73 -12.48
N GLU A 259 -18.55 3.65 -11.99
CA GLU A 259 -17.11 3.50 -11.80
C GLU A 259 -16.65 2.25 -12.53
N SER A 260 -15.86 2.43 -13.59
CA SER A 260 -15.38 1.35 -14.44
C SER A 260 -13.89 1.10 -14.24
N PHE A 261 -13.53 -0.18 -14.31
CA PHE A 261 -12.18 -0.67 -14.18
C PHE A 261 -11.88 -1.57 -15.37
N GLU A 262 -10.84 -1.22 -16.11
CA GLU A 262 -10.34 -1.95 -17.27
C GLU A 262 -9.05 -2.67 -16.90
N PHE A 263 -8.95 -3.91 -17.34
CA PHE A 263 -7.75 -4.74 -17.29
C PHE A 263 -7.52 -5.36 -18.66
N ARG A 264 -6.27 -5.59 -19.02
CA ARG A 264 -5.91 -6.51 -20.07
C ARG A 264 -5.87 -7.91 -19.47
N LEU A 265 -6.72 -8.79 -19.98
CA LEU A 265 -6.75 -10.21 -19.65
C LEU A 265 -6.82 -11.07 -20.94
N PRO A 266 -5.75 -11.06 -21.74
CA PRO A 266 -5.52 -12.00 -22.83
C PRO A 266 -5.94 -13.45 -22.56
N GLY A 267 -6.45 -14.11 -23.59
CA GLY A 267 -6.84 -15.53 -23.55
C GLY A 267 -8.16 -15.83 -22.84
N ARG A 268 -8.76 -14.86 -22.12
CA ARG A 268 -10.06 -14.98 -21.43
C ARG A 268 -10.16 -16.27 -20.61
N PRO A 269 -9.31 -16.44 -19.58
CA PRO A 269 -9.29 -17.65 -18.79
C PRO A 269 -10.63 -17.85 -18.06
N ASP A 270 -10.90 -19.10 -17.68
CA ASP A 270 -12.04 -19.43 -16.84
C ASP A 270 -11.98 -18.61 -15.54
N MET A 271 -13.10 -17.98 -15.22
CA MET A 271 -13.22 -17.03 -14.13
C MET A 271 -14.19 -17.54 -13.08
N THR A 272 -13.71 -17.62 -11.83
CA THR A 272 -14.53 -17.85 -10.65
C THR A 272 -14.88 -16.51 -10.01
N VAL A 273 -16.08 -16.39 -9.45
CA VAL A 273 -16.55 -15.15 -8.85
C VAL A 273 -16.93 -15.43 -7.41
N ARG A 274 -16.48 -14.58 -6.49
CA ARG A 274 -16.90 -14.61 -5.09
C ARG A 274 -17.42 -13.24 -4.68
N GLU A 275 -18.57 -13.24 -4.05
CA GLU A 275 -19.26 -12.03 -3.59
C GLU A 275 -19.52 -12.15 -2.10
N MET A 276 -19.21 -11.09 -1.37
CA MET A 276 -19.52 -10.88 0.04
C MET A 276 -19.97 -9.42 0.20
N ASN A 277 -20.63 -9.09 1.30
CA ASN A 277 -21.01 -7.70 1.54
C ASN A 277 -19.76 -6.80 1.48
N GLY A 278 -19.74 -5.79 0.61
CA GLY A 278 -18.60 -4.88 0.42
C GLY A 278 -17.39 -5.47 -0.33
N ILE A 279 -17.47 -6.70 -0.86
CA ILE A 279 -16.38 -7.34 -1.62
C ILE A 279 -16.92 -8.08 -2.85
N VAL A 280 -16.33 -7.80 -4.01
CA VAL A 280 -16.42 -8.70 -5.18
C VAL A 280 -15.02 -9.08 -5.64
N ALA A 281 -14.82 -10.36 -5.87
CA ALA A 281 -13.54 -10.92 -6.28
C ALA A 281 -13.70 -11.82 -7.51
N PHE A 282 -12.77 -11.69 -8.44
CA PHE A 282 -12.67 -12.48 -9.66
C PHE A 282 -11.39 -13.31 -9.60
N GLY A 283 -11.55 -14.62 -9.49
CA GLY A 283 -10.45 -15.59 -9.44
C GLY A 283 -10.16 -16.14 -10.83
N PHE A 284 -8.90 -16.08 -11.23
CA PHE A 284 -8.40 -16.60 -12.50
C PHE A 284 -7.39 -17.71 -12.21
N LYS A 285 -7.68 -18.90 -12.70
CA LYS A 285 -6.76 -20.03 -12.60
C LYS A 285 -5.64 -19.87 -13.62
N ASP A 286 -4.42 -20.26 -13.24
CA ASP A 286 -3.26 -20.21 -14.13
C ASP A 286 -3.05 -18.80 -14.73
N ALA A 287 -3.21 -17.76 -13.91
CA ALA A 287 -3.01 -16.37 -14.33
C ALA A 287 -1.82 -15.75 -13.60
N LYS A 288 -1.01 -14.99 -14.34
CA LYS A 288 0.13 -14.22 -13.81
C LYS A 288 -0.19 -12.74 -13.81
N LEU A 289 0.20 -12.05 -12.75
CA LEU A 289 0.07 -10.60 -12.64
C LEU A 289 1.31 -9.92 -13.27
N PHE A 290 1.10 -8.96 -14.16
CA PHE A 290 2.18 -8.22 -14.84
C PHE A 290 2.12 -6.69 -14.60
N SER A 291 1.19 -6.22 -13.77
CA SER A 291 1.10 -4.80 -13.39
C SER A 291 0.67 -4.65 -11.94
N LYS A 292 1.13 -3.59 -11.28
CA LYS A 292 0.63 -3.25 -9.93
C LYS A 292 -0.86 -2.96 -9.98
N VAL A 293 -1.63 -3.65 -9.13
CA VAL A 293 -3.09 -3.49 -9.02
C VAL A 293 -3.51 -2.87 -7.70
N LEU A 294 -2.70 -3.03 -6.64
CA LEU A 294 -3.02 -2.46 -5.32
C LEU A 294 -3.16 -0.93 -5.41
N GLN A 295 -4.40 -0.46 -5.42
CA GLN A 295 -4.75 0.96 -5.45
C GLN A 295 -5.84 1.26 -4.43
N ARG A 296 -5.67 2.37 -3.72
CA ARG A 296 -6.63 2.90 -2.74
C ARG A 296 -7.19 4.22 -3.24
N PHE A 297 -8.48 4.44 -3.02
CA PHE A 297 -9.19 5.62 -3.50
C PHE A 297 -9.92 6.30 -2.35
N ALA A 298 -9.52 7.52 -2.01
CA ALA A 298 -10.06 8.26 -0.86
C ALA A 298 -11.53 8.69 -1.06
N VAL A 299 -11.93 9.04 -2.29
CA VAL A 299 -13.28 9.55 -2.60
C VAL A 299 -13.94 8.67 -3.65
N SER A 300 -14.38 7.48 -3.24
CA SER A 300 -14.94 6.52 -4.17
C SER A 300 -15.90 5.51 -3.55
N TYR A 301 -16.80 4.98 -4.36
CA TYR A 301 -17.69 3.88 -3.94
C TYR A 301 -16.90 2.58 -3.86
N VAL A 302 -16.07 2.28 -4.87
CA VAL A 302 -15.00 1.30 -4.74
C VAL A 302 -13.77 2.01 -4.16
N TYR A 303 -13.45 1.73 -2.90
CA TYR A 303 -12.37 2.42 -2.19
C TYR A 303 -11.03 1.70 -2.30
N LYS A 304 -11.01 0.43 -2.74
CA LYS A 304 -9.77 -0.32 -2.95
C LYS A 304 -9.93 -1.35 -4.04
N VAL A 305 -8.89 -1.49 -4.86
CA VAL A 305 -8.71 -2.62 -5.77
C VAL A 305 -7.37 -3.26 -5.45
N GLU A 306 -7.33 -4.58 -5.36
CA GLU A 306 -6.12 -5.32 -5.06
C GLU A 306 -6.06 -6.66 -5.78
N ALA A 307 -4.86 -7.20 -5.92
CA ALA A 307 -4.63 -8.54 -6.44
C ALA A 307 -4.00 -9.41 -5.34
N ARG A 308 -4.51 -10.62 -5.19
CA ARG A 308 -4.05 -11.60 -4.20
C ARG A 308 -3.90 -12.97 -4.81
N GLU A 309 -3.12 -13.83 -4.18
CA GLU A 309 -2.92 -15.21 -4.63
C GLU A 309 -3.27 -16.19 -3.51
N LYS A 310 -4.09 -17.18 -3.84
CA LYS A 310 -4.45 -18.28 -2.95
C LYS A 310 -4.96 -19.48 -3.75
N ASP A 311 -4.56 -20.67 -3.32
CA ASP A 311 -5.00 -21.95 -3.89
C ASP A 311 -4.77 -22.05 -5.41
N GLY A 312 -3.67 -21.47 -5.91
CA GLY A 312 -3.33 -21.45 -7.35
C GLY A 312 -4.23 -20.57 -8.22
N MET A 313 -4.98 -19.65 -7.60
CA MET A 313 -5.76 -18.63 -8.29
C MET A 313 -5.23 -17.24 -7.99
N LEU A 314 -5.13 -16.43 -9.06
CA LEU A 314 -4.95 -15.00 -8.95
C LEU A 314 -6.32 -14.35 -8.78
N TRP A 315 -6.54 -13.70 -7.64
CA TRP A 315 -7.78 -13.00 -7.29
C TRP A 315 -7.65 -11.51 -7.53
N LEU A 316 -8.48 -10.97 -8.42
CA LEU A 316 -8.69 -9.54 -8.57
C LEU A 316 -9.88 -9.12 -7.70
N ILE A 317 -9.64 -8.27 -6.71
CA ILE A 317 -10.57 -7.99 -5.62
C ILE A 317 -10.92 -6.50 -5.60
N PHE A 318 -12.20 -6.21 -5.47
CA PHE A 318 -12.74 -4.86 -5.33
C PHE A 318 -13.42 -4.77 -3.97
N LEU A 319 -12.97 -3.80 -3.17
CA LEU A 319 -13.60 -3.46 -1.90
C LEU A 319 -14.38 -2.17 -2.08
N TYR A 320 -15.64 -2.19 -1.66
CA TYR A 320 -16.56 -1.09 -1.89
C TYR A 320 -17.50 -0.85 -0.70
N ASN A 321 -18.07 0.35 -0.67
CA ASN A 321 -19.03 0.77 0.36
C ASN A 321 -20.45 0.87 -0.21
N GLY A 322 -21.43 0.54 0.63
CA GLY A 322 -22.86 0.67 0.32
C GLY A 322 -23.36 -0.36 -0.69
N ASP A 323 -24.61 -0.17 -1.13
CA ASP A 323 -25.31 -1.09 -2.03
C ASP A 323 -24.96 -0.80 -3.50
N LEU A 324 -23.76 -1.20 -3.91
CA LEU A 324 -23.38 -1.17 -5.32
C LEU A 324 -23.73 -2.47 -6.03
N LYS A 325 -24.19 -2.34 -7.27
CA LYS A 325 -24.26 -3.43 -8.23
C LYS A 325 -23.06 -3.34 -9.17
N TYR A 326 -22.72 -4.46 -9.80
CA TYR A 326 -21.65 -4.48 -10.79
C TYR A 326 -22.03 -5.30 -12.03
N ARG A 327 -21.39 -4.99 -13.15
CA ARG A 327 -21.41 -5.78 -14.39
C ARG A 327 -19.98 -6.05 -14.82
N LYS A 328 -19.78 -7.22 -15.44
CA LYS A 328 -18.50 -7.59 -16.05
C LYS A 328 -18.70 -7.97 -17.51
N TYR A 329 -17.75 -7.63 -18.37
CA TYR A 329 -17.77 -8.01 -19.78
C TYR A 329 -16.38 -7.99 -20.39
N TYR A 330 -16.24 -8.64 -21.54
CA TYR A 330 -15.01 -8.67 -22.32
C TYR A 330 -15.16 -7.86 -23.62
N SER A 331 -14.12 -7.15 -24.02
CA SER A 331 -13.98 -6.56 -25.35
C SER A 331 -12.59 -6.87 -25.89
N GLY A 332 -12.49 -7.81 -26.83
CA GLY A 332 -11.19 -8.37 -27.26
C GLY A 332 -10.43 -8.99 -26.07
N ASP A 333 -9.19 -8.53 -25.85
CA ASP A 333 -8.32 -8.91 -24.73
C ASP A 333 -8.55 -8.09 -23.45
N ARG A 334 -9.55 -7.20 -23.44
CA ARG A 334 -9.86 -6.35 -22.29
C ARG A 334 -10.99 -6.93 -21.48
N PHE A 335 -10.84 -6.90 -20.16
CA PHE A 335 -11.81 -7.27 -19.15
C PHE A 335 -12.25 -6.00 -18.41
N PHE A 336 -13.57 -5.81 -18.32
CA PHE A 336 -14.16 -4.65 -17.66
C PHE A 336 -14.98 -5.09 -16.45
N VAL A 337 -14.86 -4.32 -15.37
CA VAL A 337 -15.75 -4.38 -14.21
C VAL A 337 -16.33 -2.98 -14.00
N VAL A 338 -17.65 -2.86 -14.02
CA VAL A 338 -18.36 -1.58 -13.92
C VAL A 338 -19.30 -1.61 -12.73
N PHE A 339 -19.09 -0.74 -11.76
CA PHE A 339 -19.95 -0.54 -10.60
C PHE A 339 -20.95 0.58 -10.85
N TYR A 340 -22.17 0.41 -10.34
CA TYR A 340 -23.27 1.37 -10.45
C TYR A 340 -24.24 1.21 -9.27
N ARG A 341 -25.13 2.20 -9.10
CA ARG A 341 -26.21 2.18 -8.10
C ARG A 341 -27.50 1.65 -8.71
#